data_AF-A0A6L8UTN4-F1
#
_entry.id   AF-A0A6L8UTN4-F1
#
_cell.length_a   1.000
_cell.length_b   1.000
_cell.length_c   1.000
_cell.angle_alpha   90.00
_cell.angle_beta   90.00
_cell.angle_gamma   90.00
#
_symmetry.space_group_name_H-M   'P 1'
#
loop_
_entity.id
_entity.type
_entity.pdbx_description
1 polymer ?
#
loop_
_entity_poly.entity_id
_entity_poly.type
_entity_poly.pdbx_seq_one_letter_code
_entity_poly.pdbx_strand_id
1 'polypeptide(L)'
;MTVEKVVKLLGFICFLAGIVRIGMTPSSLIWGDDSAPEVICGFIACILMAVSSIALYMAQSKETGVLGFISTFLIMVGNLLVASNFYGLFAYGKYAEKGQLFVDLTGAVSGMGMLLGTIILMIVTFRAKVFPRWTIVLFILMLISFGMPGLEKWFAFFWGLVYVGMGFMIWTGNYFPKVNTKELTA
;
A
#
# COMPACT_ATOMS: atom_id res chain seq x y z
N MET A 1 19.73 -16.72 -3.56
CA MET A 1 19.28 -15.56 -2.75
C MET A 1 18.47 -16.12 -1.58
N THR A 2 18.75 -15.73 -0.33
CA THR A 2 17.98 -16.23 0.83
C THR A 2 16.65 -15.49 0.95
N VAL A 3 15.64 -16.12 1.56
CA VAL A 3 14.31 -15.51 1.79
C VAL A 3 14.45 -14.16 2.50
N GLU A 4 15.33 -14.05 3.50
CA GLU A 4 15.61 -12.82 4.22
C GLU A 4 16.10 -11.68 3.30
N LYS A 5 17.00 -11.98 2.35
CA LYS A 5 17.48 -10.99 1.38
C LYS A 5 16.36 -10.52 0.45
N VAL A 6 15.45 -11.41 0.08
CA VAL A 6 14.27 -11.07 -0.72
C VAL A 6 13.34 -10.14 0.06
N VAL A 7 13.07 -10.45 1.32
CA VAL A 7 12.21 -9.61 2.19
C VAL A 7 12.79 -8.22 2.38
N LYS A 8 14.11 -8.11 2.62
CA LYS A 8 14.79 -6.80 2.75
C LYS A 8 14.74 -6.00 1.45
N LEU A 9 14.94 -6.64 0.29
CA LEU A 9 14.82 -5.99 -1.01
C LEU A 9 13.39 -5.49 -1.27
N LEU A 10 12.39 -6.33 -1.01
CA LEU A 10 10.99 -5.93 -1.15
C LEU A 10 10.61 -4.84 -0.13
N GLY A 11 11.19 -4.85 1.07
CA GLY A 11 11.08 -3.76 2.04
C GLY A 11 11.64 -2.44 1.51
N PHE A 12 12.79 -2.47 0.84
CA PHE A 12 13.35 -1.29 0.17
C PHE A 12 12.43 -0.79 -0.96
N ILE A 13 11.89 -1.69 -1.77
CA ILE A 13 10.91 -1.34 -2.81
C ILE A 13 9.65 -0.73 -2.16
N CYS A 14 9.19 -1.28 -1.03
CA CYS A 14 8.06 -0.74 -0.26
C CYS A 14 8.32 0.70 0.21
N PHE A 15 9.53 0.95 0.73
CA PHE A 15 9.96 2.29 1.13
C PHE A 15 9.92 3.28 -0.05
N LEU A 16 10.50 2.91 -1.20
CA LEU A 16 10.48 3.73 -2.41
C LEU A 16 9.05 3.95 -2.92
N ALA A 17 8.21 2.92 -2.91
CA ALA A 17 6.82 2.99 -3.30
C ALA A 17 6.07 4.04 -2.46
N GLY A 18 6.31 4.07 -1.15
CA GLY A 18 5.75 5.06 -0.24
C GLY A 18 6.19 6.49 -0.57
N ILE A 19 7.47 6.72 -0.89
CA ILE A 19 7.97 8.04 -1.31
C ILE A 19 7.27 8.51 -2.59
N VAL A 20 7.16 7.63 -3.59
CA VAL A 20 6.50 7.97 -4.86
C VAL A 20 5.01 8.26 -4.62
N ARG A 21 4.36 7.50 -3.74
CA ARG A 21 2.95 7.72 -3.35
C ARG A 21 2.74 9.08 -2.69
N ILE A 22 3.65 9.47 -1.78
CA ILE A 22 3.65 10.80 -1.16
C ILE A 22 3.69 11.90 -2.22
N GLY A 23 4.40 11.69 -3.33
CA GLY A 23 4.51 12.64 -4.44
C GLY A 23 3.19 13.01 -5.13
N MET A 24 2.14 12.19 -5.00
CA MET A 24 0.81 12.53 -5.54
C MET A 24 0.22 13.77 -4.88
N THR A 25 0.28 13.87 -3.55
CA THR A 25 -0.33 14.97 -2.78
C THR A 25 0.23 16.36 -3.13
N PRO A 26 1.55 16.61 -3.12
CA PRO A 26 2.06 17.91 -3.56
C PRO A 26 1.80 18.15 -5.05
N SER A 27 1.79 17.10 -5.88
CA SER A 27 1.47 17.25 -7.31
C SER A 27 0.05 17.76 -7.53
N SER A 28 -0.94 17.19 -6.82
CA SER A 28 -2.33 17.62 -6.93
C SER A 28 -2.60 18.98 -6.30
N LEU A 29 -1.83 19.36 -5.28
CA LEU A 29 -1.92 20.69 -4.65
C LEU A 29 -1.31 21.80 -5.53
N ILE A 30 -0.26 21.51 -6.29
CA ILE A 30 0.44 22.51 -7.13
C ILE A 30 -0.17 22.60 -8.53
N TRP A 31 -0.44 21.46 -9.18
CA TRP A 31 -0.89 21.40 -10.59
C TRP A 31 -2.37 21.04 -10.76
N GLY A 32 -3.10 20.82 -9.66
CA GLY A 32 -4.50 20.41 -9.70
C GLY A 32 -4.69 18.90 -9.81
N ASP A 33 -5.93 18.47 -9.61
CA ASP A 33 -6.32 17.06 -9.61
C ASP A 33 -6.24 16.49 -11.04
N ASP A 34 -5.85 15.21 -11.13
CA ASP A 34 -5.59 14.48 -12.38
C ASP A 34 -4.50 15.12 -13.26
N SER A 35 -3.64 15.96 -12.67
CA SER A 35 -2.49 16.52 -13.37
C SER A 35 -1.48 15.41 -13.74
N ALA A 36 -0.79 15.56 -14.86
CA ALA A 36 0.22 14.60 -15.31
C ALA A 36 1.20 14.16 -14.19
N PRO A 37 1.82 15.05 -13.39
CA PRO A 37 2.73 14.61 -12.32
C PRO A 37 2.02 13.77 -11.24
N GLU A 38 0.78 14.12 -10.86
CA GLU A 38 0.01 13.33 -9.89
C GLU A 38 -0.23 11.91 -10.40
N VAL A 39 -0.69 11.80 -11.65
CA VAL A 39 -1.04 10.52 -12.27
C VAL A 39 0.21 9.66 -12.49
N ILE A 40 1.37 10.25 -12.86
CA ILE A 40 2.65 9.53 -12.98
C ILE A 40 3.05 8.95 -11.62
N CYS A 41 3.01 9.78 -10.56
CA CYS A 41 3.30 9.33 -9.21
C CYS A 41 2.33 8.22 -8.79
N GLY A 42 1.03 8.38 -9.05
CA GLY A 42 0.02 7.37 -8.73
C GLY A 42 0.25 6.04 -9.42
N PHE A 43 0.54 6.06 -10.71
CA PHE A 43 0.82 4.87 -11.51
C PHE A 43 2.05 4.10 -11.01
N ILE A 44 3.18 4.79 -10.87
CA ILE A 44 4.43 4.18 -10.42
C ILE A 44 4.28 3.66 -8.99
N ALA A 45 3.67 4.45 -8.10
CA ALA A 45 3.43 4.05 -6.72
C ALA A 45 2.59 2.77 -6.67
N CYS A 46 1.46 2.69 -7.38
CA CYS A 46 0.60 1.52 -7.35
C CYS A 46 1.31 0.25 -7.85
N ILE A 47 2.14 0.32 -8.89
CA ILE A 47 2.94 -0.84 -9.33
C ILE A 47 3.92 -1.28 -8.25
N LEU A 48 4.71 -0.34 -7.71
CA LEU A 48 5.70 -0.66 -6.68
C LEU A 48 5.03 -1.20 -5.41
N MET A 49 3.95 -0.57 -4.96
CA MET A 49 3.16 -0.99 -3.80
C MET A 49 2.56 -2.38 -4.02
N ALA A 50 2.06 -2.69 -5.21
CA ALA A 50 1.55 -4.03 -5.53
C ALA A 50 2.65 -5.09 -5.43
N VAL A 51 3.85 -4.83 -5.95
CA VAL A 51 4.96 -5.78 -5.88
C VAL A 51 5.47 -5.92 -4.44
N SER A 52 5.58 -4.82 -3.70
CA SER A 52 6.22 -4.79 -2.39
C SER A 52 5.31 -5.14 -1.21
N SER A 53 3.98 -5.07 -1.37
CA SER A 53 3.01 -5.34 -0.30
C SER A 53 3.20 -6.71 0.34
N ILE A 54 3.68 -7.71 -0.41
CA ILE A 54 3.94 -9.04 0.13
C ILE A 54 4.98 -9.01 1.26
N ALA A 55 5.92 -8.06 1.25
CA ALA A 55 6.88 -7.89 2.34
C ALA A 55 6.22 -7.46 3.65
N LEU A 56 5.12 -6.70 3.58
CA LEU A 56 4.33 -6.33 4.76
C LEU A 56 3.71 -7.56 5.43
N TYR A 57 3.39 -8.62 4.67
CA TYR A 57 2.97 -9.89 5.23
C TYR A 57 4.18 -10.71 5.70
N MET A 58 5.20 -10.88 4.87
CA MET A 58 6.36 -11.73 5.19
C MET A 58 7.07 -11.30 6.48
N ALA A 59 7.11 -9.99 6.78
CA ALA A 59 7.72 -9.46 7.99
C ALA A 59 6.99 -9.86 9.29
N GLN A 60 5.71 -10.22 9.20
CA GLN A 60 4.84 -10.53 10.35
C GLN A 60 4.03 -11.84 10.16
N SER A 61 4.42 -12.67 9.21
CA SER A 61 3.63 -13.83 8.74
C SER A 61 3.34 -14.83 9.85
N LYS A 62 4.28 -15.02 10.78
CA LYS A 62 4.15 -15.88 11.97
C LYS A 62 2.99 -15.47 12.88
N GLU A 63 2.73 -14.17 12.99
CA GLU A 63 1.76 -13.62 13.93
C GLU A 63 0.40 -13.34 13.27
N THR A 64 0.41 -12.99 11.99
CA THR A 64 -0.81 -12.57 11.26
C THR A 64 -1.52 -13.72 10.54
N GLY A 65 -0.81 -14.82 10.27
CA GLY A 65 -1.35 -16.00 9.59
C GLY A 65 -2.06 -15.69 8.26
N VAL A 66 -3.13 -16.43 7.98
CA VAL A 66 -3.90 -16.33 6.71
C VAL A 66 -4.56 -14.97 6.53
N LEU A 67 -4.99 -14.30 7.61
CA LEU A 67 -5.60 -12.96 7.52
C LEU A 67 -4.60 -11.90 7.06
N GLY A 68 -3.35 -11.99 7.51
CA GLY A 68 -2.26 -11.15 7.00
C GLY A 68 -2.03 -11.38 5.51
N PHE A 69 -2.06 -12.63 5.05
CA PHE A 69 -1.93 -12.95 3.64
C PHE A 69 -3.10 -12.39 2.80
N ILE A 70 -4.35 -12.69 3.18
CA ILE A 70 -5.56 -12.21 2.47
C ILE A 70 -5.56 -10.68 2.37
N SER A 71 -5.26 -9.99 3.46
CA SER A 71 -5.22 -8.53 3.48
C SER A 71 -4.17 -7.95 2.53
N THR A 72 -2.93 -8.47 2.56
CA THR A 72 -1.91 -8.04 1.60
C THR A 72 -2.30 -8.37 0.16
N PHE A 73 -2.91 -9.53 -0.10
CA PHE A 73 -3.36 -9.91 -1.45
C PHE A 73 -4.42 -8.96 -2.00
N LEU A 74 -5.42 -8.58 -1.19
CA LEU A 74 -6.42 -7.59 -1.57
C LEU A 74 -5.79 -6.23 -1.89
N ILE A 75 -4.80 -5.80 -1.11
CA ILE A 75 -4.07 -4.55 -1.36
C ILE A 75 -3.24 -4.64 -2.65
N MET A 76 -2.61 -5.78 -2.92
CA MET A 76 -1.84 -6.01 -4.15
C MET A 76 -2.73 -5.91 -5.38
N VAL A 77 -3.83 -6.67 -5.40
CA VAL A 77 -4.80 -6.66 -6.52
C VAL A 77 -5.43 -5.28 -6.66
N GLY A 78 -5.81 -4.66 -5.56
CA GLY A 78 -6.37 -3.31 -5.56
C GLY A 78 -5.43 -2.29 -6.19
N ASN A 79 -4.15 -2.30 -5.80
CA ASN A 79 -3.14 -1.43 -6.40
C ASN A 79 -2.93 -1.69 -7.90
N LEU A 80 -2.91 -2.95 -8.36
CA LEU A 80 -2.81 -3.25 -9.79
C LEU A 80 -3.99 -2.68 -10.58
N LEU A 81 -5.21 -2.78 -10.04
CA LEU A 81 -6.40 -2.23 -10.68
C LEU A 81 -6.39 -0.68 -10.69
N VAL A 82 -5.91 -0.05 -9.62
CA VAL A 82 -5.70 1.41 -9.59
C VAL A 82 -4.64 1.83 -10.60
N ALA A 83 -3.54 1.08 -10.74
CA ALA A 83 -2.53 1.33 -11.77
C ALA A 83 -3.12 1.24 -13.17
N SER A 84 -4.00 0.28 -13.44
CA SER A 84 -4.71 0.18 -14.72
C SER A 84 -5.60 1.40 -15.00
N ASN A 85 -6.22 2.00 -13.98
CA ASN A 85 -6.97 3.25 -14.15
C ASN A 85 -6.07 4.43 -14.53
N PHE A 86 -4.94 4.59 -13.85
CA PHE A 86 -3.97 5.64 -14.20
C PHE A 86 -3.37 5.42 -15.59
N TYR A 87 -3.08 4.17 -15.97
CA TYR A 87 -2.66 3.83 -17.33
C TYR A 87 -3.73 4.19 -18.37
N GLY A 88 -5.00 3.89 -18.08
CA GLY A 88 -6.11 4.25 -18.96
C GLY A 88 -6.20 5.75 -19.19
N LEU A 89 -6.05 6.55 -18.13
CA LEU A 89 -6.00 8.01 -18.24
C LEU A 89 -4.81 8.47 -19.10
N PHE A 90 -3.62 7.89 -18.95
CA PHE A 90 -2.45 8.21 -19.78
C PHE A 90 -2.62 7.82 -21.25
N ALA A 91 -3.07 6.60 -21.51
CA ALA A 91 -3.11 6.02 -22.85
C ALA A 91 -4.28 6.55 -23.68
N TYR A 92 -5.42 6.84 -23.04
CA TYR A 92 -6.68 7.16 -23.71
C TYR A 92 -7.25 8.53 -23.33
N GLY A 93 -6.62 9.26 -22.40
CA GLY A 93 -7.05 10.60 -21.98
C GLY A 93 -8.33 10.62 -21.15
N LYS A 94 -8.88 9.46 -20.78
CA LYS A 94 -10.09 9.34 -19.96
C LYS A 94 -10.07 8.10 -19.07
N TYR A 95 -10.76 8.18 -17.95
CA TYR A 95 -11.05 7.02 -17.11
C TYR A 95 -12.04 6.07 -17.79
N ALA A 96 -12.04 4.81 -17.33
CA ALA A 96 -13.03 3.83 -17.76
C ALA A 96 -14.46 4.31 -17.41
N GLU A 97 -15.38 4.13 -18.35
CA GLU A 97 -16.77 4.58 -18.20
C GLU A 97 -17.51 3.68 -17.19
N LYS A 98 -18.12 4.32 -16.18
CA LYS A 98 -18.94 3.64 -15.17
C LYS A 98 -20.25 3.12 -15.77
N GLY A 99 -20.84 2.11 -15.15
CA GLY A 99 -22.08 1.48 -15.61
C GLY A 99 -21.88 0.27 -16.52
N GLN A 100 -20.62 -0.08 -16.81
CA GLN A 100 -20.27 -1.36 -17.41
C GLN A 100 -19.94 -2.34 -16.29
N LEU A 101 -20.56 -3.52 -16.30
CA LEU A 101 -20.41 -4.54 -15.25
C LEU A 101 -18.93 -4.82 -14.90
N PHE A 102 -18.07 -4.93 -15.92
CA PHE A 102 -16.64 -5.19 -15.72
C PHE A 102 -15.92 -4.02 -15.02
N VAL A 103 -16.20 -2.78 -15.42
CA VAL A 103 -15.62 -1.57 -14.83
C VAL A 103 -16.11 -1.39 -13.39
N ASP A 104 -17.38 -1.63 -13.13
CA ASP A 104 -17.96 -1.49 -11.79
C ASP A 104 -17.43 -2.57 -10.83
N LEU A 105 -17.29 -3.82 -11.31
CA LEU A 105 -16.69 -4.91 -10.52
C LEU A 105 -15.21 -4.65 -10.21
N THR A 106 -14.42 -4.26 -11.21
CA THR A 106 -13.00 -3.96 -11.00
C THR A 106 -12.82 -2.73 -10.11
N GLY A 107 -13.65 -1.70 -10.27
CA GLY A 107 -13.70 -0.54 -9.39
C GLY A 107 -14.07 -0.89 -7.94
N ALA A 108 -15.01 -1.81 -7.75
CA ALA A 108 -15.37 -2.32 -6.42
C ALA A 108 -14.20 -3.06 -5.75
N VAL A 109 -13.47 -3.89 -6.50
CA VAL A 109 -12.27 -4.59 -5.98
C VAL A 109 -11.17 -3.58 -5.65
N SER A 110 -10.90 -2.60 -6.53
CA SER A 110 -9.86 -1.60 -6.31
C SER A 110 -10.18 -0.64 -5.15
N GLY A 111 -11.46 -0.30 -4.95
CA GLY A 111 -11.91 0.55 -3.86
C GLY A 111 -12.17 -0.24 -2.57
N MET A 112 -13.28 -0.99 -2.53
CA MET A 112 -13.73 -1.70 -1.33
C MET A 112 -12.80 -2.84 -0.93
N GLY A 113 -12.29 -3.61 -1.91
CA GLY A 113 -11.35 -4.69 -1.65
C GLY A 113 -10.06 -4.18 -1.00
N MET A 114 -9.48 -3.10 -1.54
CA MET A 114 -8.28 -2.47 -1.01
C MET A 114 -8.51 -1.83 0.36
N LEU A 115 -9.67 -1.18 0.58
CA LEU A 115 -10.07 -0.62 1.87
C LEU A 115 -10.19 -1.73 2.93
N LEU A 116 -10.92 -2.80 2.60
CA LEU A 116 -11.09 -3.96 3.49
C LEU A 116 -9.75 -4.61 3.79
N GLY A 117 -8.93 -4.83 2.76
CA GLY A 117 -7.56 -5.34 2.92
C GLY A 117 -6.74 -4.47 3.86
N THR A 118 -6.82 -3.14 3.72
CA THR A 118 -6.08 -2.21 4.58
C THR A 118 -6.57 -2.24 6.03
N ILE A 119 -7.88 -2.29 6.25
CA ILE A 119 -8.46 -2.40 7.60
C ILE A 119 -8.02 -3.70 8.27
N ILE A 120 -8.11 -4.83 7.55
CA ILE A 120 -7.66 -6.13 8.08
C ILE A 120 -6.16 -6.07 8.37
N LEU A 121 -5.34 -5.56 7.45
CA LEU A 121 -3.89 -5.44 7.62
C LEU A 121 -3.55 -4.60 8.85
N MET A 122 -4.21 -3.47 9.05
CA MET A 122 -4.05 -2.61 10.23
C MET A 122 -4.35 -3.37 11.53
N ILE A 123 -5.49 -4.07 11.59
CA ILE A 123 -5.91 -4.82 12.79
C ILE A 123 -4.92 -5.94 13.10
N VAL A 124 -4.54 -6.75 12.10
CA VAL A 124 -3.60 -7.85 12.34
C VAL A 124 -2.20 -7.33 12.68
N THR A 125 -1.76 -6.22 12.08
CA THR A 125 -0.48 -5.58 12.38
C THR A 125 -0.45 -5.05 13.82
N PHE A 126 -1.54 -4.43 14.29
CA PHE A 126 -1.68 -3.98 15.67
C PHE A 126 -1.59 -5.16 16.66
N ARG A 127 -2.26 -6.28 16.34
CA ARG A 127 -2.26 -7.49 17.17
C ARG A 127 -0.91 -8.22 17.18
N ALA A 128 -0.23 -8.26 16.03
CA ALA A 128 1.05 -8.92 15.85
C ALA A 128 2.18 -8.27 16.66
N LYS A 129 2.08 -6.97 16.97
CA LYS A 129 3.09 -6.21 17.73
C LYS A 129 4.51 -6.29 17.13
N VAL A 130 4.61 -6.54 15.82
CA VAL A 130 5.87 -6.60 15.08
C VAL A 130 6.38 -5.19 14.76
N PHE A 131 5.47 -4.28 14.46
CA PHE A 131 5.80 -2.88 14.15
C PHE A 131 5.47 -1.94 15.32
N PRO A 132 6.17 -0.80 15.44
CA PRO A 132 5.80 0.30 16.34
C PRO A 132 4.36 0.76 16.16
N ARG A 133 3.70 1.14 17.25
CA ARG A 133 2.28 1.55 17.24
C ARG A 133 2.00 2.80 16.40
N TRP A 134 3.01 3.62 16.12
CA TRP A 134 2.83 4.79 15.25
C TRP A 134 2.45 4.41 13.81
N THR A 135 2.79 3.19 13.34
CA THR A 135 2.34 2.73 12.01
C THR A 135 0.81 2.56 11.96
N ILE A 136 0.21 2.15 13.08
CA ILE A 136 -1.24 2.03 13.23
C ILE A 136 -1.90 3.40 13.25
N VAL A 137 -1.27 4.38 13.90
CA VAL A 137 -1.72 5.78 13.85
C VAL A 137 -1.74 6.30 12.42
N LEU A 138 -0.72 5.98 11.61
CA LEU A 138 -0.70 6.37 10.19
C LEU A 138 -1.81 5.69 9.37
N PHE A 139 -2.10 4.41 9.61
CA PHE A 139 -3.25 3.75 8.99
C PHE A 139 -4.57 4.43 9.36
N ILE A 140 -4.75 4.83 10.62
CA ILE A 140 -5.94 5.55 11.07
C ILE A 140 -6.04 6.92 10.38
N LEU A 141 -4.94 7.69 10.34
CA LEU A 141 -4.91 8.98 9.65
C LEU A 141 -5.24 8.84 8.16
N MET A 142 -4.71 7.80 7.52
CA MET A 142 -5.06 7.46 6.15
C MET A 142 -6.56 7.21 5.98
N LEU A 143 -7.17 6.37 6.82
CA LEU A 143 -8.61 6.08 6.75
C LEU A 143 -9.48 7.31 7.02
N ILE A 144 -9.09 8.15 7.99
CA ILE A 144 -9.79 9.41 8.29
C ILE A 144 -9.71 10.36 7.09
N SER A 145 -8.53 10.52 6.49
CA SER A 145 -8.35 11.39 5.33
C SER A 145 -9.15 10.94 4.10
N PHE A 146 -9.41 9.63 3.97
CA PHE A 146 -10.26 9.10 2.91
C PHE A 146 -11.76 9.42 3.11
N GLY A 147 -12.23 9.45 4.35
CA GLY A 147 -13.65 9.62 4.68
C GLY A 147 -14.09 11.05 4.98
N MET A 148 -13.16 12.00 5.10
CA MET A 148 -13.45 13.38 5.53
C MET A 148 -13.37 14.36 4.35
N PRO A 149 -14.44 15.13 4.08
CA PRO A 149 -14.43 16.18 3.06
C PRO A 149 -13.30 17.18 3.27
N GLY A 150 -12.54 17.47 2.21
CA GLY A 150 -11.41 18.41 2.23
C GLY A 150 -10.07 17.81 2.68
N LEU A 151 -10.03 16.55 3.10
CA LEU A 151 -8.79 15.82 3.41
C LEU A 151 -8.45 14.74 2.38
N GLU A 152 -9.22 14.62 1.29
CA GLU A 152 -9.08 13.51 0.34
C GLU A 152 -7.68 13.48 -0.29
N LYS A 153 -7.10 14.65 -0.54
CA LYS A 153 -5.73 14.80 -1.10
C LYS A 153 -4.64 14.27 -0.18
N TRP A 154 -4.89 14.23 1.14
CA TRP A 154 -3.94 13.75 2.14
C TRP A 154 -3.95 12.22 2.30
N PHE A 155 -4.92 11.53 1.70
CA PHE A 155 -4.95 10.08 1.67
C PHE A 155 -3.67 9.48 1.09
N ALA A 156 -3.24 9.98 -0.08
CA ALA A 156 -2.02 9.49 -0.72
C ALA A 156 -0.76 9.73 0.14
N PHE A 157 -0.70 10.89 0.82
CA PHE A 157 0.37 11.22 1.75
C PHE A 157 0.45 10.24 2.92
N PHE A 158 -0.63 10.05 3.68
CA PHE A 158 -0.62 9.16 4.85
C PHE A 158 -0.42 7.70 4.44
N TRP A 159 -0.99 7.28 3.31
CA TRP A 159 -0.79 5.93 2.82
C TRP A 159 0.66 5.68 2.43
N GLY A 160 1.28 6.65 1.75
CA GLY A 160 2.70 6.61 1.44
C GLY A 160 3.57 6.58 2.69
N LEU A 161 3.25 7.36 3.73
CA LEU A 161 3.96 7.31 5.02
C LEU A 161 3.93 5.94 5.70
N VAL A 162 2.81 5.21 5.62
CA VAL A 162 2.72 3.82 6.11
C VAL A 162 3.77 2.96 5.41
N TYR A 163 3.86 3.05 4.08
CA TYR A 163 4.78 2.26 3.26
C TYR A 163 6.24 2.67 3.47
N VAL A 164 6.52 3.97 3.59
CA VAL A 164 7.84 4.49 3.97
C VAL A 164 8.25 3.90 5.32
N GLY A 165 7.38 4.02 6.32
CA GLY A 165 7.67 3.58 7.68
C GLY A 165 7.92 2.09 7.81
N MET A 166 6.95 1.29 7.35
CA MET A 166 7.03 -0.16 7.40
C MET A 166 8.13 -0.69 6.48
N GLY A 167 8.24 -0.17 5.25
CA GLY A 167 9.28 -0.54 4.29
C GLY A 167 10.69 -0.27 4.80
N PHE A 168 10.92 0.90 5.40
CA PHE A 168 12.21 1.24 6.02
C PHE A 168 12.57 0.25 7.12
N MET A 169 11.63 -0.05 8.04
CA MET A 169 11.89 -1.01 9.11
C MET A 169 12.18 -2.41 8.60
N ILE A 170 11.44 -2.89 7.58
CA ILE A 170 11.69 -4.19 6.95
C ILE A 170 13.08 -4.22 6.30
N TRP A 171 13.44 -3.16 5.57
CA TRP A 171 14.71 -3.05 4.87
C TRP A 171 15.90 -3.06 5.84
N THR A 172 15.85 -2.26 6.91
CA THR A 172 16.94 -2.18 7.89
C THR A 172 16.92 -3.30 8.92
N GLY A 173 15.83 -4.08 9.01
CA GLY A 173 15.63 -5.09 10.05
C GLY A 173 15.25 -4.53 11.42
N ASN A 174 14.88 -3.26 11.51
CA ASN A 174 14.54 -2.57 12.76
C ASN A 174 13.04 -2.68 13.12
N TYR A 175 12.45 -3.86 13.00
CA TYR A 175 11.11 -4.17 13.51
C TYR A 175 11.23 -5.07 14.76
N PHE A 176 10.27 -5.00 15.69
CA PHE A 176 10.41 -5.62 17.02
C PHE A 176 10.78 -7.11 16.88
N PRO A 177 11.95 -7.55 17.38
CA PRO A 177 12.39 -8.90 17.18
C PRO A 177 11.64 -9.83 18.13
N LYS A 178 10.74 -10.65 17.59
CA LYS A 178 10.46 -11.99 18.11
C LYS A 178 10.68 -13.08 17.05
N VAL A 179 11.47 -12.80 16.02
CA VAL A 179 11.85 -13.85 15.06
C VAL A 179 13.19 -14.42 15.49
N ASN A 180 13.13 -15.55 16.18
CA ASN A 180 14.28 -16.45 16.32
C ASN A 180 14.61 -16.93 14.89
N THR A 181 15.71 -16.43 14.33
CA THR A 181 16.12 -16.62 12.91
C THR A 181 16.41 -18.08 12.54
N LYS A 182 16.38 -19.00 13.51
CA LYS A 182 16.61 -20.45 13.30
C LYS A 182 15.44 -21.21 12.66
N GLU A 183 14.25 -20.63 12.60
CA GLU A 183 13.04 -21.36 12.12
C GLU A 183 12.69 -21.08 10.66
N LEU A 184 13.37 -20.16 9.97
CA LEU A 184 13.15 -19.89 8.54
C LEU A 184 13.86 -20.89 7.60
N THR A 185 14.52 -21.88 8.19
CA THR A 185 15.31 -22.92 7.49
C THR A 185 14.81 -24.34 7.77
N ALA A 186 13.66 -24.51 8.44
CA ALA A 186 13.05 -25.81 8.73
C ALA A 186 11.88 -26.09 7.79
#